data_AF-A0A4U2Z141-F1
#
_entry.id   AF-A0A4U2Z141-F1
#
_cell.length_a   1.000
_cell.length_b   1.000
_cell.length_c   1.000
_cell.angle_alpha   90.00
_cell.angle_beta   90.00
_cell.angle_gamma   90.00
#
_symmetry.space_group_name_H-M   'P 1'
#
loop_
_entity.id
_entity.type
_entity.pdbx_description
1 polymer ?
#
loop_
_entity_poly.entity_id
_entity_poly.type
_entity_poly.pdbx_seq_one_letter_code
_entity_poly.pdbx_strand_id
1 'polypeptide(L)'
;MNLKDLKNRHITYDWKTIFVGVQDNYFSKDVISEYAVELLEIDDESGFVSELAWGVSNEDLDKVMLEIKTRYFPQLDEEGTILVEENRKLRFVCLSIIKENCKGDNELLNKIAEFYGNHHYPEDMVSFVNYMPQEVPTMKKELVNRFDIFLKLESVRFS
;
A
#
# COMPACT_ATOMS: atom_id res chain seq x y z
N MET A 1 3.12 0.42 -7.87
CA MET A 1 3.47 1.61 -7.06
C MET A 1 4.95 1.51 -6.72
N ASN A 2 5.62 2.61 -6.41
CA ASN A 2 7.02 2.64 -5.95
C ASN A 2 7.21 3.70 -4.83
N LEU A 3 8.41 3.82 -4.24
CA LEU A 3 8.67 4.78 -3.16
C LEU A 3 8.42 6.23 -3.58
N LYS A 4 8.68 6.57 -4.84
CA LYS A 4 8.44 7.93 -5.37
C LYS A 4 6.95 8.28 -5.33
N ASP A 5 6.06 7.32 -5.52
CA ASP A 5 4.60 7.55 -5.41
C ASP A 5 4.19 7.96 -4.00
N LEU A 6 4.83 7.41 -2.97
CA LEU A 6 4.65 7.81 -1.57
C LEU A 6 5.21 9.22 -1.32
N LYS A 7 6.45 9.47 -1.76
CA LYS A 7 7.12 10.78 -1.62
C LYS A 7 6.34 11.92 -2.26
N ASN A 8 5.85 11.72 -3.48
CA ASN A 8 5.08 12.73 -4.22
C ASN A 8 3.77 13.13 -3.52
N ARG A 9 3.27 12.28 -2.61
CA ARG A 9 2.06 12.51 -1.82
C ARG A 9 2.35 12.85 -0.37
N HIS A 10 3.62 13.11 -0.03
CA HIS A 10 4.07 13.42 1.33
C HIS A 10 3.73 12.32 2.36
N ILE A 11 3.60 11.07 1.89
CA ILE A 11 3.33 9.94 2.77
C ILE A 11 4.63 9.49 3.41
N THR A 12 4.67 9.48 4.75
CA THR A 12 5.80 8.93 5.50
C THR A 12 5.80 7.41 5.42
N TYR A 13 6.97 6.82 5.24
CA TYR A 13 7.14 5.38 5.21
C TYR A 13 8.38 4.94 5.99
N ASP A 14 8.28 3.75 6.57
CA ASP A 14 9.34 3.08 7.30
C ASP A 14 9.39 1.59 6.93
N TRP A 15 10.21 0.81 7.63
CA TRP A 15 10.29 -0.64 7.44
C TRP A 15 8.94 -1.37 7.58
N LYS A 16 7.97 -0.84 8.33
CA LYS A 16 6.62 -1.44 8.43
C LYS A 16 5.86 -1.21 7.14
N THR A 17 5.94 0.00 6.58
CA THR A 17 5.36 0.32 5.27
C THR A 17 5.94 -0.56 4.18
N ILE A 18 7.27 -0.73 4.16
CA ILE A 18 7.97 -1.59 3.20
C ILE A 18 7.51 -3.05 3.34
N PHE A 19 7.50 -3.56 4.57
CA PHE A 19 7.08 -4.92 4.86
C PHE A 19 5.65 -5.20 4.41
N VAL A 20 4.68 -4.38 4.82
CA VAL A 20 3.27 -4.53 4.41
C VAL A 20 3.13 -4.38 2.90
N GLY A 21 3.87 -3.46 2.30
CA GLY A 21 3.79 -3.22 0.87
C GLY A 21 4.30 -4.39 0.02
N VAL A 22 5.32 -5.10 0.48
CA VAL A 22 5.78 -6.33 -0.18
C VAL A 22 4.82 -7.49 0.12
N GLN A 23 4.43 -7.68 1.38
CA GLN A 23 3.54 -8.77 1.80
C GLN A 23 2.21 -8.75 1.05
N ASP A 24 1.59 -7.56 0.92
CA ASP A 24 0.28 -7.39 0.31
C ASP A 24 0.35 -6.98 -1.18
N ASN A 25 1.52 -7.17 -1.81
CA ASN A 25 1.77 -6.95 -3.24
C ASN A 25 1.53 -5.52 -3.76
N TYR A 26 1.66 -4.51 -2.91
CA TYR A 26 1.70 -3.10 -3.32
C TYR A 26 3.02 -2.74 -4.03
N PHE A 27 4.10 -3.42 -3.65
CA PHE A 27 5.45 -3.28 -4.19
C PHE A 27 6.01 -4.61 -4.67
N SER A 28 6.96 -4.57 -5.61
CA SER A 28 7.87 -5.70 -5.79
C SER A 28 8.87 -5.74 -4.63
N LYS A 29 9.52 -6.89 -4.43
CA LYS A 29 10.59 -7.03 -3.44
C LYS A 29 11.75 -6.04 -3.61
N ASP A 30 11.94 -5.50 -4.81
CA ASP A 30 13.06 -4.59 -5.12
C ASP A 30 12.99 -3.30 -4.28
N VAL A 31 11.79 -2.94 -3.82
CA VAL A 31 11.56 -1.82 -2.92
C VAL A 31 12.33 -1.92 -1.60
N ILE A 32 12.66 -3.15 -1.16
CA ILE A 32 13.45 -3.39 0.05
C ILE A 32 14.86 -2.82 -0.15
N SER A 33 15.46 -3.12 -1.29
CA SER A 33 16.79 -2.62 -1.68
C SER A 33 16.75 -1.12 -1.95
N GLU A 34 15.71 -0.63 -2.64
CA GLU A 34 15.51 0.81 -2.87
C GLU A 34 15.45 1.58 -1.54
N TYR A 35 14.69 1.08 -0.57
CA TYR A 35 14.59 1.72 0.74
C TYR A 35 15.89 1.62 1.54
N ALA A 36 16.59 0.49 1.46
CA ALA A 36 17.89 0.34 2.09
C ALA A 36 18.92 1.35 1.55
N VAL A 37 18.92 1.61 0.23
CA VAL A 37 19.77 2.65 -0.38
C VAL A 37 19.42 4.03 0.17
N GLU A 38 18.13 4.38 0.31
CA GLU A 38 17.72 5.65 0.92
C GLU A 38 18.18 5.79 2.38
N LEU A 39 18.22 4.69 3.14
CA LEU A 39 18.70 4.69 4.52
C LEU A 39 20.23 4.91 4.61
N LEU A 40 21.00 4.36 3.66
CA LEU A 40 22.45 4.64 3.57
C LEU A 40 22.72 6.13 3.29
N GLU A 41 21.89 6.81 2.50
CA GLU A 41 22.04 8.24 2.21
C GLU A 41 21.85 9.13 3.45
N ILE A 42 21.20 8.62 4.50
CA ILE A 42 20.99 9.31 5.79
C ILE A 42 21.83 8.74 6.93
N ASP A 43 22.91 8.02 6.61
CA ASP A 43 23.93 7.50 7.54
C ASP A 43 23.47 6.33 8.44
N ASP A 44 22.45 5.56 8.04
CA ASP A 44 22.16 4.25 8.64
C ASP A 44 22.99 3.15 7.94
N GLU A 45 24.26 3.08 8.30
CA GLU A 45 25.22 2.10 7.77
C GLU A 45 25.19 0.76 8.53
N SER A 46 24.05 0.37 9.10
CA SER A 46 23.99 -0.92 9.77
C SER A 46 24.22 -2.05 8.77
N GLY A 47 25.02 -3.06 9.13
CA GLY A 47 25.43 -4.12 8.19
C GLY A 47 24.28 -4.83 7.49
N PHE A 48 23.12 -4.89 8.14
CA PHE A 48 21.88 -5.40 7.54
C PHE A 48 21.35 -4.50 6.42
N VAL A 49 21.27 -3.17 6.64
CA VAL A 49 20.87 -2.20 5.61
C VAL A 49 21.87 -2.23 4.45
N SER A 50 23.17 -2.29 4.74
CA SER A 50 24.21 -2.40 3.71
C SER A 50 24.06 -3.68 2.87
N GLU A 51 23.70 -4.81 3.48
CA GLU A 51 23.46 -6.07 2.75
C GLU A 51 22.23 -5.96 1.84
N LEU A 52 21.11 -5.42 2.34
CA LEU A 52 19.89 -5.25 1.57
C LEU A 52 20.06 -4.30 0.38
N ALA A 53 20.90 -3.27 0.50
CA ALA A 53 21.17 -2.32 -0.57
C ALA A 53 21.80 -2.98 -1.83
N TRP A 54 22.44 -4.15 -1.70
CA TRP A 54 22.98 -4.90 -2.83
C TRP A 54 21.92 -5.67 -3.62
N GLY A 55 20.71 -5.83 -3.08
CA GLY A 55 19.63 -6.58 -3.71
C GLY A 55 19.15 -7.77 -2.89
N VAL A 56 17.85 -8.06 -2.98
CA VAL A 56 17.22 -9.22 -2.34
C VAL A 56 16.89 -10.26 -3.40
N SER A 57 17.42 -11.48 -3.27
CA SER A 57 17.09 -12.61 -4.15
C SER A 57 15.64 -13.10 -3.90
N ASN A 58 15.07 -13.91 -4.78
CA ASN A 58 13.73 -14.47 -4.50
C ASN A 58 13.81 -15.54 -3.43
N GLU A 59 14.91 -16.28 -3.44
CA GLU A 59 15.20 -17.39 -2.54
C GLU A 59 15.38 -16.91 -1.10
N ASP A 60 15.87 -15.68 -0.90
CA ASP A 60 16.10 -15.08 0.40
C ASP A 60 14.94 -14.21 0.90
N LEU A 61 13.90 -13.97 0.08
CA LEU A 61 12.84 -13.00 0.40
C LEU A 61 12.15 -13.31 1.73
N ASP A 62 11.73 -14.55 1.97
CA ASP A 62 11.06 -14.93 3.21
C ASP A 62 11.94 -14.72 4.44
N LYS A 63 13.24 -15.02 4.31
CA LYS A 63 14.23 -14.82 5.38
C LYS A 63 14.43 -13.34 5.66
N VAL A 64 14.58 -12.53 4.61
CA VAL A 64 14.72 -11.07 4.72
C VAL A 64 13.48 -10.44 5.37
N MET A 65 12.28 -10.85 4.95
CA MET A 65 11.02 -10.38 5.52
C MET A 65 10.92 -10.71 7.02
N LEU A 66 11.29 -11.94 7.41
CA LEU A 66 11.34 -12.34 8.82
C LEU A 66 12.35 -11.51 9.62
N GLU A 67 13.51 -11.22 9.05
CA GLU A 67 14.55 -10.43 9.71
C GLU A 67 14.13 -8.97 9.88
N ILE A 68 13.52 -8.35 8.86
CA ILE A 68 12.91 -7.01 8.96
C ILE A 68 11.90 -6.97 10.11
N LYS A 69 10.96 -7.93 10.14
CA LYS A 69 9.95 -8.02 11.21
C LYS A 69 10.60 -8.13 12.59
N THR A 70 11.54 -9.05 12.74
CA THR A 70 12.23 -9.31 14.01
C THR A 70 13.05 -8.11 14.49
N ARG A 71 13.68 -7.37 13.58
CA ARG A 71 14.57 -6.25 13.93
C ARG A 71 13.83 -4.97 14.25
N TYR A 72 12.83 -4.61 13.44
CA TYR A 72 12.20 -3.28 13.50
C TYR A 72 10.86 -3.28 14.22
N PHE A 73 10.20 -4.43 14.34
CA PHE A 73 8.91 -4.54 14.99
C PHE A 73 8.66 -5.95 15.60
N PRO A 74 9.56 -6.45 16.47
CA PRO A 74 9.46 -7.81 17.03
C PRO A 74 8.23 -8.06 17.90
N GLN A 75 7.63 -6.98 18.43
CA GLN A 75 6.52 -7.03 19.39
C GLN A 75 5.15 -7.03 18.70
N LEU A 76 5.09 -6.85 17.37
CA LEU A 76 3.83 -6.75 16.64
C LEU A 76 3.27 -8.14 16.37
N ASP A 77 2.07 -8.38 16.90
CA ASP A 77 1.18 -9.45 16.46
C ASP A 77 0.80 -9.25 14.98
N GLU A 78 0.56 -10.34 14.26
CA GLU A 78 0.23 -10.29 12.82
C GLU A 78 -1.10 -9.56 12.55
N GLU A 79 -1.91 -9.34 13.58
CA GLU A 79 -3.16 -8.57 13.58
C GLU A 79 -3.00 -7.17 14.19
N GLY A 80 -1.76 -6.75 14.47
CA GLY A 80 -1.46 -5.50 15.15
C GLY A 80 -2.01 -4.31 14.39
N THR A 81 -2.69 -3.42 15.11
CA THR A 81 -3.33 -2.20 14.58
C THR A 81 -2.41 -1.39 13.65
N ILE A 82 -1.09 -1.47 13.87
CA ILE A 82 -0.09 -0.80 13.04
C ILE A 82 -0.04 -1.37 11.62
N LEU A 83 -0.02 -2.70 11.43
CA LEU A 83 0.05 -3.30 10.09
C LEU A 83 -1.23 -3.02 9.29
N VAL A 84 -2.39 -3.01 9.97
CA VAL A 84 -3.68 -2.63 9.38
C VAL A 84 -3.67 -1.18 8.89
N GLU A 85 -3.15 -0.24 9.70
CA GLU A 85 -3.05 1.16 9.28
C GLU A 85 -2.04 1.35 8.14
N GLU A 86 -0.93 0.62 8.14
CA GLU A 86 0.04 0.63 7.04
C GLU A 86 -0.58 0.09 5.73
N ASN A 87 -1.35 -0.99 5.80
CA ASN A 87 -2.08 -1.51 4.64
C ASN A 87 -3.10 -0.49 4.10
N ARG A 88 -3.86 0.15 5.01
CA ARG A 88 -4.80 1.22 4.66
C ARG A 88 -4.11 2.40 3.98
N LYS A 89 -2.95 2.82 4.48
CA LYS A 89 -2.12 3.88 3.90
C LYS A 89 -1.69 3.56 2.48
N LEU A 90 -1.19 2.34 2.23
CA LEU A 90 -0.77 1.91 0.90
C LEU A 90 -1.96 1.78 -0.07
N ARG A 91 -3.10 1.27 0.41
CA ARG A 91 -4.37 1.24 -0.35
C ARG A 91 -4.79 2.63 -0.79
N PHE A 92 -4.76 3.61 0.10
CA PHE A 92 -5.08 5.01 -0.24
C PHE A 92 -4.20 5.53 -1.39
N VAL A 93 -2.89 5.31 -1.31
CA VAL A 93 -1.97 5.78 -2.36
C VAL A 93 -2.26 5.08 -3.69
N CYS A 94 -2.43 3.76 -3.69
CA CYS A 94 -2.71 3.02 -4.91
C CYS A 94 -4.03 3.45 -5.56
N LEU A 95 -5.09 3.61 -4.77
CA LEU A 95 -6.39 4.08 -5.26
C LEU A 95 -6.33 5.53 -5.77
N SER A 96 -5.52 6.38 -5.16
CA SER A 96 -5.26 7.74 -5.66
C SER A 96 -4.58 7.73 -7.03
N ILE A 97 -3.57 6.87 -7.23
CA ILE A 97 -2.91 6.67 -8.53
C ILE A 97 -3.91 6.17 -9.57
N ILE A 98 -4.79 5.23 -9.21
CA ILE A 98 -5.85 4.73 -10.10
C ILE A 98 -6.76 5.89 -10.52
N LYS A 99 -7.19 6.74 -9.58
CA LYS A 99 -8.05 7.91 -9.86
C LYS A 99 -7.39 8.88 -10.83
N GLU A 100 -6.11 9.17 -10.64
CA GLU A 100 -5.34 10.12 -11.48
C GLU A 100 -5.13 9.60 -12.90
N ASN A 101 -4.99 8.29 -13.09
CA ASN A 101 -4.69 7.67 -14.37
C ASN A 101 -5.93 7.35 -15.22
N CYS A 102 -7.10 7.20 -14.59
CA CYS A 102 -8.34 6.87 -15.31
C CYS A 102 -9.02 8.13 -15.88
N LYS A 103 -9.48 8.07 -17.13
CA LYS A 103 -10.11 9.22 -17.81
C LYS A 103 -11.64 9.24 -17.72
N GLY A 104 -12.26 8.15 -17.29
CA GLY A 104 -13.71 8.08 -17.16
C GLY A 104 -14.18 7.06 -16.13
N ASP A 105 -15.39 7.28 -15.62
CA ASP A 105 -15.96 6.51 -14.51
C ASP A 105 -16.01 4.99 -14.75
N ASN A 106 -16.24 4.54 -16.00
CA ASN A 106 -16.30 3.10 -16.30
C ASN A 106 -14.93 2.45 -16.12
N GLU A 107 -13.89 3.11 -16.64
CA GLU A 107 -12.50 2.66 -16.50
C GLU A 107 -12.09 2.68 -15.02
N LEU A 108 -12.40 3.77 -14.32
CA LEU A 108 -12.13 3.94 -12.90
C LEU A 108 -12.75 2.82 -12.07
N LEU A 109 -14.05 2.57 -12.22
CA LEU A 109 -14.75 1.55 -11.43
C LEU A 109 -14.27 0.14 -11.76
N ASN A 110 -13.91 -0.15 -13.01
CA ASN A 110 -13.31 -1.43 -13.38
C ASN A 110 -11.93 -1.61 -12.73
N LYS A 111 -11.10 -0.57 -12.68
CA LYS A 111 -9.79 -0.61 -12.01
C LYS A 111 -9.90 -0.73 -10.50
N ILE A 112 -10.89 -0.08 -9.88
CA ILE A 112 -11.21 -0.26 -8.46
C ILE A 112 -11.64 -1.70 -8.19
N ALA A 113 -12.50 -2.27 -9.04
CA ALA A 113 -12.97 -3.64 -8.92
C ALA A 113 -11.83 -4.68 -9.06
N GLU A 114 -10.93 -4.46 -10.01
CA GLU A 114 -9.71 -5.26 -10.20
C GLU A 114 -8.80 -5.16 -8.96
N PHE A 115 -8.53 -3.94 -8.48
CA PHE A 115 -7.75 -3.72 -7.25
C PHE A 115 -8.38 -4.45 -6.06
N TYR A 116 -9.68 -4.29 -5.86
CA TYR A 116 -10.42 -4.87 -4.74
C TYR A 116 -10.34 -6.40 -4.71
N GLY A 117 -10.42 -7.06 -5.88
CA GLY A 117 -10.22 -8.50 -6.00
C GLY A 117 -8.78 -8.96 -5.73
N ASN A 118 -7.80 -8.17 -6.17
CA ASN A 118 -6.39 -8.50 -5.99
C ASN A 118 -5.86 -8.25 -4.56
N HIS A 119 -6.61 -7.53 -3.72
CA HIS A 119 -6.19 -7.16 -2.35
C HIS A 119 -7.11 -7.74 -1.27
N HIS A 120 -7.65 -8.94 -1.49
CA HIS A 120 -8.42 -9.70 -0.51
C HIS A 120 -9.73 -9.02 -0.03
N TYR A 121 -10.37 -8.23 -0.90
CA TYR A 121 -11.71 -7.71 -0.66
C TYR A 121 -11.87 -6.87 0.64
N PRO A 122 -11.11 -5.77 0.81
CA PRO A 122 -11.15 -4.96 2.03
C PRO A 122 -12.55 -4.36 2.29
N GLU A 123 -13.11 -4.62 3.46
CA GLU A 123 -14.50 -4.28 3.81
C GLU A 123 -14.85 -2.80 3.61
N ASP A 124 -13.90 -1.90 3.86
CA ASP A 124 -14.07 -0.45 3.73
C ASP A 124 -14.25 0.03 2.27
N MET A 125 -13.97 -0.83 1.28
CA MET A 125 -14.19 -0.54 -0.15
C MET A 125 -15.56 -0.97 -0.67
N VAL A 126 -16.29 -1.86 0.04
CA VAL A 126 -17.52 -2.51 -0.45
C VAL A 126 -18.54 -1.50 -0.98
N SER A 127 -18.65 -0.35 -0.34
CA SER A 127 -19.65 0.68 -0.64
C SER A 127 -19.49 1.34 -2.03
N PHE A 128 -18.33 1.18 -2.69
CA PHE A 128 -18.04 1.79 -3.99
C PHE A 128 -17.52 0.79 -5.05
N VAL A 129 -17.54 -0.51 -4.77
CA VAL A 129 -17.20 -1.56 -5.75
C VAL A 129 -18.41 -1.89 -6.63
N ASN A 130 -18.25 -1.79 -7.95
CA ASN A 130 -19.36 -1.82 -8.91
C ASN A 130 -20.14 -3.14 -9.01
N TYR A 131 -19.50 -4.27 -8.71
CA TYR A 131 -20.16 -5.58 -8.74
C TYR A 131 -20.68 -6.03 -7.36
N MET A 132 -20.39 -5.27 -6.29
CA MET A 132 -20.85 -5.62 -4.96
C MET A 132 -22.33 -5.25 -4.80
N PRO A 133 -23.14 -6.12 -4.14
CA PRO A 133 -24.53 -5.81 -3.84
C PRO A 133 -24.66 -4.48 -3.10
N GLN A 134 -25.60 -3.65 -3.54
CA GLN A 134 -25.90 -2.36 -2.94
C GLN A 134 -27.24 -2.44 -2.24
N GLU A 135 -27.35 -1.86 -1.04
CA GLU A 135 -28.60 -1.83 -0.27
C GLU A 135 -29.73 -1.10 -1.00
N VAL A 136 -29.36 -0.14 -1.84
CA VAL A 136 -30.27 0.64 -2.70
C VAL A 136 -29.79 0.61 -4.15
N PRO A 137 -30.70 0.70 -5.14
CA PRO A 137 -30.31 0.85 -6.54
C PRO A 137 -29.36 2.05 -6.68
N THR A 138 -28.10 1.77 -6.99
CA THR A 138 -27.03 2.77 -6.96
C THR A 138 -26.57 3.06 -8.38
N MET A 139 -26.55 4.34 -8.77
CA MET A 139 -26.04 4.74 -10.07
C MET A 139 -24.51 4.80 -10.08
N LYS A 140 -23.91 4.65 -11.27
CA LYS A 140 -22.45 4.79 -11.47
C LYS A 140 -21.85 6.03 -10.79
N LYS A 141 -22.53 7.17 -10.96
CA LYS A 141 -22.11 8.47 -10.41
C LYS A 141 -22.06 8.46 -8.87
N GLU A 142 -22.93 7.69 -8.22
CA GLU A 142 -22.97 7.58 -6.77
C GLU A 142 -21.82 6.72 -6.25
N LEU A 143 -21.45 5.64 -6.94
CA LEU A 143 -20.26 4.85 -6.61
C LEU A 143 -18.99 5.70 -6.71
N VAL A 144 -18.85 6.47 -7.78
CA VAL A 144 -17.71 7.39 -7.96
C VAL A 144 -17.69 8.44 -6.85
N ASN A 145 -18.85 9.00 -6.47
CA ASN A 145 -18.92 9.96 -5.37
C ASN A 145 -18.52 9.34 -4.01
N ARG A 146 -18.94 8.10 -3.72
CA ARG A 146 -18.53 7.39 -2.50
C ARG A 146 -17.03 7.12 -2.49
N PHE A 147 -16.46 6.75 -3.62
CA PHE A 147 -15.01 6.60 -3.79
C PHE A 147 -14.26 7.93 -3.57
N ASP A 148 -14.76 9.04 -4.13
CA ASP A 148 -14.15 10.36 -3.94
C ASP A 148 -14.22 10.82 -2.47
N ILE A 149 -15.33 10.50 -1.78
CA ILE A 149 -15.46 10.73 -0.32
C ILE A 149 -14.45 9.88 0.44
N PHE A 150 -14.32 8.59 0.11
CA PHE A 150 -13.34 7.71 0.72
C PHE A 150 -11.92 8.27 0.59
N LEU A 151 -11.48 8.62 -0.62
CA LEU A 151 -10.14 9.19 -0.85
C LEU A 151 -9.91 10.48 -0.05
N LYS A 152 -10.93 11.34 0.07
CA LYS A 152 -10.82 12.57 0.85
C LYS A 152 -10.69 12.30 2.35
N LEU A 153 -11.38 11.29 2.88
CA LEU A 153 -11.27 10.91 4.29
C LEU A 153 -9.88 10.32 4.59
N GLU A 154 -9.39 9.46 3.70
CA GLU A 154 -8.05 8.88 3.81
C GLU A 154 -6.95 9.93 3.66
N SER A 155 -7.11 10.90 2.75
CA SER A 155 -6.11 11.96 2.60
C SER A 155 -5.96 12.74 3.90
N VAL A 156 -7.06 13.11 4.57
CA VAL A 156 -7.01 13.81 5.87
C VAL A 156 -6.34 12.96 6.96
N ARG A 157 -6.45 11.64 6.90
CA ARG A 157 -5.82 10.73 7.87
C ARG A 157 -4.30 10.67 7.70
N PHE A 158 -3.81 10.73 6.47
CA PHE A 158 -2.39 10.53 6.14
C PHE A 158 -1.65 11.80 5.71
N SER A 159 -2.31 12.97 5.76
CA SER A 159 -1.71 14.31 5.61
C SER A 159 -1.16 14.82 6.94
#